data_AF-A0A6G1QGH2-F1
#
_entry.id   AF-A0A6G1QGH2-F1
#
_cell.length_a   1.000
_cell.length_b   1.000
_cell.length_c   1.000
_cell.angle_alpha   90.00
_cell.angle_beta   90.00
_cell.angle_gamma   90.00
#
_symmetry.space_group_name_H-M   'P 1'
#
loop_
_entity.id
_entity.type
_entity.pdbx_description
1 polymer ?
#
loop_
_entity_poly.entity_id
_entity_poly.type
_entity_poly.pdbx_seq_one_letter_code
_entity_poly.pdbx_strand_id
1 'polypeptide(L)'
;MMTVVFLPPHPVGSWSMDKRMGTQKRKPMTLRTLRDSAAATEGELNETLASEKREARLRKFRELHFKRNEARKLNHQEVVEEDKRLKLPANWEAKKARLEWELAEDQKKKECADRGEDYKRVKLLEITADDADRWERKKKKKNPDTGFAGYAEAQFRQYQRLTKQIKPDLESYERQREEYGEDFHPTSNSLIHGTHIPTKEGVDRMVEDVEKQIEKRAKYSRRRAYNDDADIDYINERNAKFNKKAERFYGKYTAEIKQNLERGTAV
;
A
#
# COMPACT_ATOMS: atom_id res chain seq x y z
N MET A 1 -15.38 -24.59 19.30
CA MET A 1 -16.75 -25.09 19.10
C MET A 1 -17.10 -24.87 17.64
N MET A 2 -17.49 -25.94 16.96
CA MET A 2 -17.47 -26.10 15.50
C MET A 2 -18.31 -25.05 14.76
N THR A 3 -17.71 -24.44 13.74
CA THR A 3 -18.40 -23.79 12.63
C THR A 3 -19.09 -24.86 11.80
N VAL A 4 -20.41 -24.83 11.75
CA VAL A 4 -21.19 -25.68 10.84
C VAL A 4 -21.31 -24.95 9.51
N VAL A 5 -20.66 -25.53 8.50
CA VAL A 5 -20.73 -25.19 7.08
C VAL A 5 -22.15 -25.51 6.58
N PHE A 6 -22.87 -24.53 6.03
CA PHE A 6 -24.17 -24.75 5.41
C PHE A 6 -24.03 -24.76 3.88
N LEU A 7 -23.91 -25.96 3.32
CA LEU A 7 -24.03 -26.25 1.89
C LEU A 7 -25.51 -26.27 1.47
N PRO A 8 -25.89 -25.86 0.24
CA PRO A 8 -27.27 -25.83 -0.21
C PRO A 8 -27.76 -27.23 -0.67
N PRO A 9 -29.06 -27.58 -0.52
CA PRO A 9 -29.60 -28.81 -1.08
C PRO A 9 -30.20 -28.61 -2.49
N HIS A 10 -29.86 -29.54 -3.39
CA HIS A 10 -30.51 -29.80 -4.69
C HIS A 10 -31.60 -30.90 -4.54
N PRO A 11 -32.45 -31.13 -5.57
CA PRO A 11 -33.85 -31.55 -5.41
C PRO A 11 -34.06 -33.07 -5.44
N VAL A 12 -35.20 -33.53 -4.91
CA VAL A 12 -35.63 -34.93 -4.96
C VAL A 12 -37.11 -35.05 -5.34
N GLY A 13 -37.37 -35.83 -6.39
CA GLY A 13 -38.26 -36.99 -6.30
C GLY A 13 -39.76 -36.80 -6.56
N SER A 14 -40.17 -37.23 -7.76
CA SER A 14 -41.50 -37.72 -8.18
C SER A 14 -42.19 -38.67 -7.18
N TRP A 15 -43.52 -38.83 -7.28
CA TRP A 15 -44.25 -40.10 -7.07
C TRP A 15 -45.51 -40.17 -7.97
N SER A 16 -45.87 -41.41 -8.32
CA SER A 16 -46.71 -41.84 -9.45
C SER A 16 -47.95 -42.61 -8.97
N MET A 17 -49.01 -42.63 -9.82
CA MET A 17 -50.10 -43.65 -9.95
C MET A 17 -51.06 -43.87 -8.74
N ASP A 18 -52.36 -44.22 -8.86
CA ASP A 18 -53.05 -45.08 -9.83
C ASP A 18 -54.61 -45.02 -9.74
N LYS A 19 -55.29 -45.46 -10.83
CA LYS A 19 -56.64 -46.10 -10.97
C LYS A 19 -57.97 -45.37 -10.63
N ARG A 20 -58.90 -45.37 -11.60
CA ARG A 20 -59.87 -46.48 -11.83
C ARG A 20 -60.70 -46.31 -13.13
N MET A 21 -60.85 -47.42 -13.85
CA MET A 21 -61.65 -47.58 -15.08
C MET A 21 -63.14 -47.81 -14.77
N GLY A 22 -64.02 -47.31 -15.62
CA GLY A 22 -65.44 -47.65 -15.67
C GLY A 22 -65.97 -47.51 -17.11
N THR A 23 -66.23 -48.63 -17.76
CA THR A 23 -66.79 -48.74 -19.11
C THR A 23 -68.32 -48.59 -19.07
N GLN A 24 -68.95 -48.01 -20.10
CA GLN A 24 -70.22 -48.53 -20.63
C GLN A 24 -70.59 -47.98 -22.03
N LYS A 25 -70.74 -48.95 -22.95
CA LYS A 25 -71.74 -49.10 -24.03
C LYS A 25 -71.90 -48.00 -25.09
N ARG A 26 -71.42 -48.34 -26.30
CA ARG A 26 -71.85 -47.78 -27.58
C ARG A 26 -73.19 -48.40 -28.02
N LYS A 27 -74.10 -47.56 -28.54
CA LYS A 27 -75.07 -47.93 -29.58
C LYS A 27 -75.13 -46.82 -30.65
N PRO A 28 -75.39 -47.15 -31.91
CA PRO A 28 -75.06 -46.30 -33.06
C PRO A 28 -76.22 -45.39 -33.44
N MET A 29 -75.92 -44.15 -33.84
CA MET A 29 -76.89 -43.27 -34.50
C MET A 29 -76.36 -42.87 -35.88
N THR A 30 -77.28 -42.96 -36.83
CA THR A 30 -77.10 -43.02 -38.28
C THR A 30 -76.63 -41.71 -38.92
N LEU A 31 -75.88 -41.86 -40.01
CA LEU A 31 -75.46 -40.83 -40.96
C LEU A 31 -76.66 -40.06 -41.55
N ARG A 32 -77.04 -38.92 -40.98
CA ARG A 32 -77.73 -37.87 -41.75
C ARG A 32 -77.76 -36.43 -41.20
N THR A 33 -76.94 -36.07 -40.21
CA THR A 33 -76.90 -34.68 -39.68
C THR A 33 -75.47 -34.15 -39.53
N LEU A 34 -74.66 -34.28 -40.59
CA LEU A 34 -73.23 -33.90 -40.60
C LEU A 34 -72.94 -32.62 -41.41
N ARG A 35 -73.95 -31.80 -41.72
CA ARG A 35 -73.74 -30.56 -42.50
C ARG A 35 -74.15 -29.26 -41.81
N ASP A 36 -74.96 -29.31 -40.75
CA ASP A 36 -75.37 -28.08 -40.04
C ASP A 36 -74.70 -27.91 -38.66
N SER A 37 -74.03 -28.94 -38.12
CA SER A 37 -73.26 -28.83 -36.85
C SER A 37 -71.79 -28.48 -37.03
N ALA A 38 -71.22 -28.68 -38.22
CA ALA A 38 -69.81 -28.38 -38.53
C ALA A 38 -69.55 -26.85 -38.61
N ALA A 39 -70.55 -26.07 -39.03
CA ALA A 39 -70.46 -24.61 -39.08
C ALA A 39 -70.56 -23.95 -37.69
N ALA A 40 -71.24 -24.58 -36.72
CA ALA A 40 -71.30 -24.10 -35.33
C ALA A 40 -70.02 -24.44 -34.54
N THR A 41 -69.43 -25.62 -34.76
CA THR A 41 -68.19 -26.05 -34.08
C THR A 41 -66.94 -25.31 -34.54
N GLU A 42 -66.87 -24.86 -35.81
CA GLU A 42 -65.76 -24.03 -36.28
C GLU A 42 -65.85 -22.58 -35.79
N GLY A 43 -67.04 -22.09 -35.45
CA GLY A 43 -67.26 -20.79 -34.80
C GLY A 43 -66.80 -20.79 -33.33
N GLU A 44 -67.20 -21.80 -32.55
CA GLU A 44 -66.83 -21.93 -31.14
C GLU A 44 -65.33 -22.22 -30.93
N LEU A 45 -64.71 -23.04 -31.77
CA LEU A 45 -63.25 -23.29 -31.73
C LEU A 45 -62.44 -22.05 -32.09
N ASN A 46 -62.95 -21.19 -32.98
CA ASN A 46 -62.30 -19.92 -33.30
C ASN A 46 -62.46 -18.88 -32.17
N GLU A 47 -63.58 -18.89 -31.44
CA GLU A 47 -63.77 -18.05 -30.25
C GLU A 47 -62.90 -18.49 -29.07
N THR A 48 -62.73 -19.79 -28.82
CA THR A 48 -61.84 -20.30 -27.77
C THR A 48 -60.37 -20.04 -28.09
N LEU A 49 -59.94 -20.25 -29.35
CA LEU A 49 -58.60 -19.88 -29.80
C LEU A 49 -58.36 -18.37 -29.77
N ALA A 50 -59.39 -17.55 -30.04
CA ALA A 50 -59.31 -16.10 -29.90
C ALA A 50 -59.24 -15.65 -28.43
N SER A 51 -59.95 -16.34 -27.54
CA SER A 51 -59.91 -16.15 -26.08
C SER A 51 -58.54 -16.54 -25.50
N GLU A 52 -58.00 -17.69 -25.89
CA GLU A 52 -56.65 -18.14 -25.51
C GLU A 52 -55.55 -17.22 -26.06
N LYS A 53 -55.69 -16.71 -27.30
CA LYS A 53 -54.82 -15.66 -27.84
C LYS A 53 -54.94 -14.33 -27.10
N ARG A 54 -56.13 -14.00 -26.57
CA ARG A 54 -56.34 -12.82 -25.72
C ARG A 54 -55.70 -13.02 -24.34
N GLU A 55 -55.81 -14.20 -23.76
CA GLU A 55 -55.19 -14.54 -22.48
C GLU A 55 -53.67 -14.61 -22.58
N ALA A 56 -53.12 -15.19 -23.64
CA ALA A 56 -51.69 -15.19 -23.93
C ALA A 56 -51.13 -13.76 -24.11
N ARG A 57 -51.89 -12.88 -24.77
CA ARG A 57 -51.56 -11.44 -24.85
C ARG A 57 -51.57 -10.76 -23.48
N LEU A 58 -52.54 -11.08 -22.61
CA LEU A 58 -52.60 -10.56 -21.24
C LEU A 58 -51.47 -11.10 -20.35
N ARG A 59 -51.09 -12.37 -20.49
CA ARG A 59 -49.95 -12.97 -19.79
C ARG A 59 -48.63 -12.34 -20.24
N LYS A 60 -48.42 -12.17 -21.54
CA LYS A 60 -47.26 -11.45 -22.10
C LYS A 60 -47.23 -9.98 -21.64
N PHE A 61 -48.38 -9.33 -21.53
CA PHE A 61 -48.47 -7.97 -21.00
C PHE A 61 -48.09 -7.90 -19.51
N ARG A 62 -48.56 -8.84 -18.68
CA ARG A 62 -48.15 -8.94 -17.27
C ARG A 62 -46.65 -9.20 -17.14
N GLU A 63 -46.09 -10.10 -17.95
CA GLU A 63 -44.66 -10.38 -17.98
C GLU A 63 -43.83 -9.14 -18.37
N LEU A 64 -44.28 -8.39 -19.39
CA LEU A 64 -43.67 -7.11 -19.76
C LEU A 64 -43.75 -6.08 -18.63
N HIS A 65 -44.86 -6.04 -17.89
CA HIS A 65 -45.00 -5.20 -16.71
C HIS A 65 -44.05 -5.60 -15.58
N PHE A 66 -43.88 -6.90 -15.32
CA PHE A 66 -42.90 -7.40 -14.35
C PHE A 66 -41.48 -7.05 -14.76
N LYS A 67 -41.09 -7.33 -16.02
CA LYS A 67 -39.77 -6.95 -16.55
C LYS A 67 -39.52 -5.45 -16.50
N ARG A 68 -40.53 -4.64 -16.79
CA ARG A 68 -40.45 -3.17 -16.66
C ARG A 68 -40.25 -2.75 -15.20
N ASN A 69 -40.91 -3.41 -14.26
CA ASN A 69 -40.77 -3.12 -12.84
C ASN A 69 -39.42 -3.59 -12.28
N GLU A 70 -38.91 -4.73 -12.74
CA GLU A 70 -37.57 -5.22 -12.44
C GLU A 70 -36.50 -4.26 -12.98
N ALA A 71 -36.60 -3.86 -14.25
CA ALA A 71 -35.70 -2.89 -14.85
C ALA A 71 -35.70 -1.55 -14.08
N ARG A 72 -36.87 -1.05 -13.66
CA ARG A 72 -36.94 0.15 -12.81
C ARG A 72 -36.23 -0.02 -11.48
N LYS A 73 -36.36 -1.18 -10.83
CA LYS A 73 -35.72 -1.46 -9.54
C LYS A 73 -34.20 -1.57 -9.68
N LEU A 74 -33.73 -2.30 -10.68
CA LEU A 74 -32.30 -2.45 -10.96
C LEU A 74 -31.66 -1.11 -11.31
N ASN A 75 -32.28 -0.33 -12.21
CA ASN A 75 -31.79 1.01 -12.55
C ASN A 75 -31.76 1.92 -11.31
N HIS A 76 -32.76 1.85 -10.44
CA HIS A 76 -32.77 2.63 -9.20
C HIS A 76 -31.67 2.19 -8.23
N GLN A 77 -31.44 0.89 -8.09
CA GLN A 77 -30.35 0.34 -7.27
C GLN A 77 -28.98 0.79 -7.79
N GLU A 78 -28.75 0.69 -9.10
CA GLU A 78 -27.49 1.13 -9.73
C GLU A 78 -27.26 2.64 -9.54
N VAL A 79 -28.28 3.48 -9.74
CA VAL A 79 -28.17 4.94 -9.50
C VAL A 79 -27.83 5.24 -8.04
N VAL A 80 -28.42 4.50 -7.10
CA VAL A 80 -28.14 4.65 -5.66
C VAL A 80 -26.73 4.16 -5.31
N GLU A 81 -26.23 3.10 -5.94
CA GLU A 81 -24.87 2.59 -5.73
C GLU A 81 -23.80 3.51 -6.34
N GLU A 82 -24.07 4.08 -7.51
CA GLU A 82 -23.25 5.12 -8.15
C GLU A 82 -23.15 6.37 -7.25
N ASP A 83 -24.29 6.87 -6.74
CA ASP A 83 -24.33 8.01 -5.81
C ASP A 83 -23.59 7.70 -4.49
N LYS A 84 -23.69 6.47 -3.98
CA LYS A 84 -22.89 6.01 -2.83
C LYS A 84 -21.40 6.01 -3.16
N ARG A 85 -20.98 5.51 -4.33
CA ARG A 85 -19.57 5.52 -4.75
C ARG A 85 -19.02 6.95 -4.90
N LEU A 86 -19.82 7.86 -5.46
CA LEU A 86 -19.46 9.27 -5.62
C LEU A 86 -19.38 10.01 -4.28
N LYS A 87 -20.23 9.66 -3.31
CA LYS A 87 -20.20 10.23 -1.95
C LYS A 87 -19.08 9.68 -1.07
N LEU A 88 -18.49 8.55 -1.44
CA LEU A 88 -17.37 7.97 -0.70
C LEU A 88 -16.08 8.76 -0.99
N PRO A 89 -15.28 9.07 0.05
CA PRO A 89 -13.96 9.65 -0.17
C PRO A 89 -13.08 8.69 -0.97
N ALA A 90 -12.24 9.21 -1.87
CA ALA A 90 -11.30 8.41 -2.68
C ALA A 90 -10.39 7.48 -1.85
N ASN A 91 -10.18 7.79 -0.57
CA ASN A 91 -9.36 6.99 0.35
C ASN A 91 -10.16 5.94 1.15
N TRP A 92 -11.46 5.79 0.91
CA TRP A 92 -12.34 4.92 1.69
C TRP A 92 -11.96 3.44 1.60
N GLU A 93 -11.65 2.95 0.40
CA GLU A 93 -11.25 1.56 0.19
C GLU A 93 -9.92 1.24 0.87
N ALA A 94 -8.95 2.16 0.79
CA ALA A 94 -7.69 2.04 1.51
C ALA A 94 -7.89 2.05 3.04
N LYS A 95 -8.83 2.87 3.53
CA LYS A 95 -9.19 2.90 4.96
C LYS A 95 -9.88 1.61 5.41
N LYS A 96 -10.79 1.07 4.59
CA LYS A 96 -11.46 -0.20 4.84
C LYS A 96 -10.47 -1.36 4.85
N ALA A 97 -9.60 -1.45 3.84
CA ALA A 97 -8.55 -2.47 3.78
C ALA A 97 -7.59 -2.38 4.98
N ARG A 98 -7.26 -1.18 5.44
CA ARG A 98 -6.47 -0.98 6.67
C ARG A 98 -7.20 -1.46 7.93
N LEU A 99 -8.49 -1.17 8.07
CA LEU A 99 -9.31 -1.61 9.20
C LEU A 99 -9.49 -3.14 9.20
N GLU A 100 -9.70 -3.74 8.04
CA GLU A 100 -9.77 -5.20 7.88
C GLU A 100 -8.45 -5.87 8.24
N TRP A 101 -7.32 -5.28 7.82
CA TRP A 101 -5.98 -5.75 8.20
C TRP A 101 -5.72 -5.64 9.70
N GLU A 102 -6.14 -4.54 10.35
CA GLU A 102 -6.02 -4.33 11.80
C GLU A 102 -6.88 -5.34 12.60
N LEU A 103 -8.12 -5.56 12.16
CA LEU A 103 -8.99 -6.59 12.74
C LEU A 103 -8.39 -7.99 12.60
N ALA A 104 -7.81 -8.32 11.44
CA ALA A 104 -7.16 -9.60 11.21
C ALA A 104 -5.90 -9.78 12.08
N GLU A 105 -5.08 -8.72 12.24
CA GLU A 105 -3.94 -8.76 13.17
C GLU A 105 -4.40 -9.00 14.62
N ASP A 106 -5.45 -8.33 15.06
CA ASP A 106 -5.95 -8.45 16.43
C ASP A 106 -6.62 -9.80 16.68
N GLN A 107 -7.30 -10.37 15.69
CA GLN A 107 -7.80 -11.76 15.74
C GLN A 107 -6.64 -12.74 15.89
N LYS A 108 -5.60 -12.63 15.05
CA LYS A 108 -4.41 -13.49 15.17
C LYS A 108 -3.69 -13.33 16.52
N LYS A 109 -3.62 -12.11 17.09
CA LYS A 109 -3.06 -11.89 18.43
C LYS A 109 -3.87 -12.60 19.51
N LYS A 110 -5.20 -12.53 19.44
CA LYS A 110 -6.10 -13.23 20.37
C LYS A 110 -5.95 -14.74 20.26
N GLU A 111 -5.95 -15.30 19.05
CA GLU A 111 -5.74 -16.74 18.82
C GLU A 111 -4.38 -17.22 19.34
N CYS A 112 -3.31 -16.44 19.15
CA CYS A 112 -1.99 -16.75 19.70
C CYS A 112 -1.98 -16.68 21.23
N ALA A 113 -2.66 -15.69 21.82
CA ALA A 113 -2.78 -15.56 23.27
C ALA A 113 -3.59 -16.72 23.88
N ASP A 114 -4.69 -17.14 23.24
CA ASP A 114 -5.50 -18.28 23.67
C ASP A 114 -4.73 -19.61 23.58
N ARG A 115 -3.83 -19.72 22.60
CA ARG A 115 -2.90 -20.86 22.44
C ARG A 115 -1.67 -20.77 23.36
N GLY A 116 -1.45 -19.63 24.04
CA GLY A 116 -0.30 -19.40 24.93
C GLY A 116 1.02 -19.12 24.21
N GLU A 117 0.98 -18.71 22.93
CA GLU A 117 2.16 -18.42 22.11
C GLU A 117 2.41 -16.91 21.98
N ASP A 118 3.68 -16.51 21.89
CA ASP A 118 4.03 -15.11 21.60
C ASP A 118 3.77 -14.79 20.12
N TYR A 119 2.80 -13.90 19.87
CA TYR A 119 2.41 -13.42 18.56
C TYR A 119 3.59 -12.93 17.70
N LYS A 120 4.60 -12.29 18.32
CA LYS A 120 5.78 -11.82 17.57
C LYS A 120 6.59 -12.96 17.00
N ARG A 121 6.70 -14.08 17.72
CA ARG A 121 7.44 -15.26 17.30
C ARG A 121 6.70 -15.99 16.17
N VAL A 122 5.39 -16.17 16.29
CA VAL A 122 4.55 -16.76 15.24
C VAL A 122 4.60 -15.92 13.96
N LYS A 123 4.50 -14.59 14.08
CA LYS A 123 4.60 -13.67 12.95
C LYS A 123 5.97 -13.75 12.26
N LEU A 124 7.06 -13.89 13.01
CA LEU A 124 8.40 -14.06 12.43
C LEU A 124 8.57 -15.38 11.68
N LEU A 125 7.85 -16.45 12.08
CA LEU A 125 7.84 -17.73 11.37
C LEU A 125 7.06 -17.69 10.06
N GLU A 126 6.02 -16.85 9.98
CA GLU A 126 5.24 -16.65 8.74
C GLU A 126 5.98 -15.80 7.70
N ILE A 127 7.02 -15.03 8.10
CA ILE A 127 7.78 -14.19 7.18
C ILE A 127 8.75 -15.06 6.37
N THR A 128 8.56 -15.09 5.05
CA THR A 128 9.46 -15.76 4.12
C THR A 128 10.81 -15.04 4.04
N ALA A 129 11.87 -15.77 3.68
CA ALA A 129 13.20 -15.18 3.49
C ALA A 129 13.20 -14.03 2.46
N ASP A 130 12.45 -14.19 1.35
CA ASP A 130 12.32 -13.17 0.33
C ASP A 130 11.59 -11.90 0.84
N ASP A 131 10.59 -12.06 1.71
CA ASP A 131 9.90 -10.93 2.31
C ASP A 131 10.78 -10.21 3.33
N ALA A 132 11.55 -10.96 4.13
CA ALA A 132 12.56 -10.39 5.02
C ALA A 132 13.61 -9.58 4.24
N ASP A 133 14.13 -10.12 3.14
CA ASP A 133 15.11 -9.43 2.29
C ASP A 133 14.53 -8.18 1.62
N ARG A 134 13.29 -8.24 1.14
CA ARG A 134 12.59 -7.05 0.62
C ARG A 134 12.40 -6.00 1.71
N TRP A 135 12.09 -6.40 2.94
CA TRP A 135 11.99 -5.50 4.08
C TRP A 135 13.34 -4.88 4.47
N GLU A 136 14.42 -5.66 4.48
CA GLU A 136 15.78 -5.16 4.75
C GLU A 136 16.26 -4.20 3.67
N ARG A 137 15.93 -4.44 2.39
CA ARG A 137 16.23 -3.50 1.29
C ARG A 137 15.46 -2.19 1.41
N LYS A 138 14.21 -2.25 1.91
CA LYS A 138 13.39 -1.06 2.20
C LYS A 138 13.85 -0.31 3.45
N LYS A 139 14.57 -0.97 4.37
CA LYS A 139 15.14 -0.28 5.53
C LYS A 139 16.23 0.69 5.08
N LYS A 140 16.11 1.92 5.56
CA LYS A 140 17.11 2.96 5.31
C LYS A 140 18.43 2.56 5.97
N LYS A 141 19.49 2.40 5.17
CA LYS A 141 20.86 2.19 5.68
C LYS A 141 21.20 3.32 6.65
N LYS A 142 21.50 2.98 7.91
CA LYS A 142 21.89 3.93 8.94
C LYS A 142 23.41 4.01 8.99
N ASN A 143 23.97 5.22 8.92
CA ASN A 143 25.39 5.46 9.15
C ASN A 143 25.54 6.48 10.28
N PRO A 144 25.40 6.07 11.56
CA PRO A 144 25.59 6.97 12.69
C PRO A 144 27.04 7.47 12.75
N ASP A 145 27.24 8.65 13.34
CA ASP A 145 28.57 9.16 13.63
C ASP A 145 29.04 8.58 14.97
N THR A 146 30.14 7.83 14.95
CA THR A 146 30.72 7.16 16.13
C THR A 146 31.63 8.08 16.93
N GLY A 147 31.83 9.32 16.48
CA GLY A 147 32.73 10.29 17.09
C GLY A 147 34.06 10.41 16.35
N PHE A 148 34.83 11.43 16.71
CA PHE A 148 36.10 11.73 16.08
C PHE A 148 37.21 10.79 16.61
N ALA A 149 37.63 9.84 15.77
CA ALA A 149 38.76 8.94 16.06
C ALA A 149 40.10 9.47 15.52
N GLY A 150 40.10 10.08 14.33
CA GLY A 150 41.29 10.65 13.71
C GLY A 150 40.97 11.31 12.36
N TYR A 151 41.91 12.09 11.85
CA TYR A 151 41.71 12.84 10.60
C TYR A 151 41.58 11.93 9.38
N ALA A 152 42.33 10.83 9.32
CA ALA A 152 42.27 9.87 8.21
C ALA A 152 40.89 9.20 8.11
N GLU A 153 40.33 8.74 9.25
CA GLU A 153 39.00 8.10 9.28
C GLU A 153 37.88 9.10 8.92
N ALA A 154 37.97 10.33 9.43
CA ALA A 154 37.03 11.39 9.07
C ALA A 154 37.09 11.73 7.57
N GLN A 155 38.30 11.76 7.00
CA GLN A 155 38.52 11.97 5.57
C GLN A 155 37.96 10.81 4.75
N PHE A 156 38.21 9.57 5.16
CA PHE A 156 37.70 8.37 4.49
C PHE A 156 36.16 8.35 4.47
N ARG A 157 35.52 8.65 5.61
CA ARG A 157 34.05 8.79 5.69
C ARG A 157 33.51 9.89 4.77
N GLN A 158 34.21 11.03 4.70
CA GLN A 158 33.85 12.13 3.80
C GLN A 158 34.00 11.71 2.33
N TYR A 159 35.11 11.06 1.97
CA TYR A 159 35.37 10.52 0.65
C TYR A 159 34.30 9.51 0.22
N GLN A 160 34.00 8.50 1.04
CA GLN A 160 32.93 7.53 0.76
C GLN A 160 31.56 8.18 0.54
N ARG A 161 31.27 9.28 1.24
CA ARG A 161 30.03 10.03 1.03
C ARG A 161 30.06 10.76 -0.32
N LEU A 162 31.17 11.39 -0.68
CA LEU A 162 31.31 12.12 -1.94
C LEU A 162 31.26 11.16 -3.13
N THR A 163 31.99 10.04 -3.09
CA THR A 163 31.97 9.03 -4.16
C THR A 163 30.59 8.44 -4.41
N LYS A 164 29.77 8.29 -3.37
CA LYS A 164 28.35 7.88 -3.52
C LYS A 164 27.43 8.96 -4.09
N GLN A 165 27.83 10.23 -4.00
CA GLN A 165 27.03 11.36 -4.48
C GLN A 165 27.32 11.69 -5.94
N ILE A 166 28.55 11.42 -6.40
CA ILE A 166 28.95 11.60 -7.80
C ILE A 166 28.16 10.63 -8.68
N LYS A 167 27.50 11.16 -9.71
CA LYS A 167 26.83 10.38 -10.75
C LYS A 167 27.59 10.58 -12.06
N PRO A 168 28.34 9.58 -12.55
CA PRO A 168 29.02 9.67 -13.83
C PRO A 168 28.02 9.80 -14.99
N ASP A 169 28.38 10.60 -15.98
CA ASP A 169 27.65 10.68 -17.24
C ASP A 169 28.25 9.67 -18.22
N LEU A 170 27.49 8.60 -18.51
CA LEU A 170 27.95 7.48 -19.31
C LEU A 170 28.15 7.86 -20.79
N GLU A 171 27.36 8.77 -21.33
CA GLU A 171 27.51 9.20 -22.72
C GLU A 171 28.83 9.94 -22.94
N SER A 172 29.15 10.88 -22.03
CA SER A 172 30.42 11.60 -22.08
C SER A 172 31.62 10.66 -21.92
N TYR A 173 31.46 9.61 -21.11
CA TYR A 173 32.49 8.59 -20.90
C TYR A 173 32.70 7.73 -22.14
N GLU A 174 31.63 7.30 -22.82
CA GLU A 174 31.73 6.53 -24.07
C GLU A 174 32.37 7.35 -25.19
N ARG A 175 32.00 8.63 -25.36
CA ARG A 175 32.63 9.53 -26.34
C ARG A 175 34.13 9.69 -26.09
N GLN A 176 34.53 9.89 -24.83
CA GLN A 176 35.95 9.97 -24.46
C GLN A 176 36.67 8.63 -24.71
N ARG A 177 36.01 7.51 -24.43
CA ARG A 177 36.58 6.18 -24.68
C ARG A 177 36.84 5.94 -26.17
N GLU A 178 35.93 6.36 -27.06
CA GLU A 178 36.13 6.26 -28.50
C GLU A 178 37.25 7.19 -29.01
N GLU A 179 37.34 8.41 -28.47
CA GLU A 179 38.36 9.39 -28.85
C GLU A 179 39.78 8.95 -28.45
N TYR A 180 39.94 8.46 -27.23
CA TYR A 180 41.25 8.01 -26.71
C TYR A 180 41.57 6.55 -27.08
N GLY A 181 40.60 5.73 -27.45
CA GLY A 181 40.83 4.35 -27.90
C GLY A 181 41.63 3.50 -26.90
N GLU A 182 42.77 2.96 -27.34
CA GLU A 182 43.68 2.14 -26.50
C GLU A 182 44.35 2.95 -25.38
N ASP A 183 44.54 4.25 -25.60
CA ASP A 183 45.15 5.20 -24.68
C ASP A 183 44.20 5.58 -23.52
N PHE A 184 42.93 5.17 -23.59
CA PHE A 184 41.92 5.41 -22.55
C PHE A 184 42.21 4.68 -21.22
N HIS A 185 43.02 3.61 -21.26
CA HIS A 185 43.43 2.85 -20.09
C HIS A 185 44.93 3.06 -19.78
N PRO A 186 45.32 4.26 -19.31
CA PRO A 186 46.72 4.59 -19.08
C PRO A 186 47.29 3.79 -17.90
N THR A 187 48.55 3.34 -18.04
CA THR A 187 49.37 2.86 -16.94
C THR A 187 50.15 4.01 -16.31
N SER A 188 50.83 3.79 -15.16
CA SER A 188 51.59 4.83 -14.45
C SER A 188 52.64 5.54 -15.30
N ASN A 189 53.11 4.91 -16.38
CA ASN A 189 54.15 5.43 -17.27
C ASN A 189 53.59 5.91 -18.63
N SER A 190 52.26 6.05 -18.76
CA SER A 190 51.64 6.54 -19.99
C SER A 190 51.87 8.05 -20.17
N LEU A 191 52.06 8.49 -21.41
CA LEU A 191 52.46 9.85 -21.78
C LEU A 191 51.31 10.88 -21.78
N ILE A 192 50.06 10.44 -21.59
CA ILE A 192 48.84 11.25 -21.77
C ILE A 192 48.59 12.25 -20.61
N HIS A 193 49.54 12.40 -19.69
CA HIS A 193 49.40 13.29 -18.56
C HIS A 193 49.64 14.76 -18.94
N GLY A 194 48.64 15.62 -18.70
CA GLY A 194 48.76 17.08 -18.81
C GLY A 194 48.23 17.71 -20.10
N THR A 195 47.68 16.91 -21.02
CA THR A 195 47.07 17.40 -22.28
C THR A 195 45.55 17.62 -22.17
N HIS A 196 44.91 17.08 -21.13
CA HIS A 196 43.46 17.18 -20.95
C HIS A 196 43.02 18.59 -20.54
N ILE A 197 42.26 19.24 -21.42
CA ILE A 197 41.60 20.51 -21.15
C ILE A 197 40.13 20.22 -20.87
N PRO A 198 39.66 20.36 -19.62
CA PRO A 198 38.27 20.06 -19.28
C PRO A 198 37.30 21.05 -19.95
N THR A 199 36.10 20.58 -20.25
CA THR A 199 35.01 21.45 -20.69
C THR A 199 34.60 22.42 -19.57
N LYS A 200 34.10 23.60 -19.95
CA LYS A 200 33.64 24.62 -18.98
C LYS A 200 32.58 24.07 -18.03
N GLU A 201 31.62 23.30 -18.56
CA GLU A 201 30.59 22.64 -17.76
C GLU A 201 31.16 21.64 -16.75
N GLY A 202 32.24 20.93 -17.10
CA GLY A 202 32.94 20.05 -16.17
C GLY A 202 33.58 20.81 -15.01
N VAL A 203 34.17 21.97 -15.29
CA VAL A 203 34.74 22.87 -14.28
C VAL A 203 33.64 23.44 -13.39
N ASP A 204 32.53 23.91 -13.95
CA ASP A 204 31.42 24.49 -13.18
C ASP A 204 30.81 23.47 -12.20
N ARG A 205 30.61 22.22 -12.63
CA ARG A 205 30.15 21.12 -11.75
C ARG A 205 31.13 20.87 -10.60
N MET A 206 32.43 20.88 -10.88
CA MET A 206 33.46 20.71 -9.84
C MET A 206 33.42 21.86 -8.83
N VAL A 207 33.30 23.10 -9.30
CA VAL A 207 33.20 24.29 -8.43
C VAL A 207 31.99 24.18 -7.51
N GLU A 208 30.81 23.86 -8.06
CA GLU A 208 29.58 23.70 -7.28
C GLU A 208 29.74 22.61 -6.19
N ASP A 209 30.40 21.49 -6.52
CA ASP A 209 30.66 20.41 -5.56
C ASP A 209 31.66 20.82 -4.47
N VAL A 210 32.66 21.65 -4.78
CA VAL A 210 33.60 22.21 -3.79
C VAL A 210 32.88 23.20 -2.87
N GLU A 211 32.03 24.07 -3.39
CA GLU A 211 31.22 25.00 -2.60
C GLU A 211 30.30 24.26 -1.63
N LYS A 212 29.61 23.21 -2.11
CA LYS A 212 28.80 22.31 -1.25
C LYS A 212 29.63 21.66 -0.15
N GLN A 213 30.89 21.32 -0.42
CA GLN A 213 31.79 20.76 0.59
C GLN A 213 32.18 21.80 1.65
N ILE A 214 32.48 23.03 1.23
CA ILE A 214 32.80 24.15 2.13
C ILE A 214 31.60 24.46 3.03
N GLU A 215 30.39 24.53 2.48
CA GLU A 215 29.18 24.76 3.26
C GLU A 215 28.93 23.68 4.31
N LYS A 216 29.13 22.40 3.95
CA LYS A 216 29.01 21.29 4.90
C LYS A 216 30.05 21.38 6.00
N ARG A 217 31.29 21.77 5.66
CA ARG A 217 32.38 21.97 6.64
C ARG A 217 32.06 23.13 7.60
N ALA A 218 31.51 24.23 7.10
CA ALA A 218 31.11 25.36 7.94
C ALA A 218 30.04 24.98 8.98
N LYS A 219 29.14 24.04 8.62
CA LYS A 219 28.08 23.52 9.49
C LYS A 219 28.53 22.43 10.48
N TYR A 220 29.82 22.05 10.51
CA TYR A 220 30.33 20.98 11.38
C TYR A 220 30.14 21.28 12.87
N SER A 221 30.41 22.52 13.30
CA SER A 221 30.17 22.98 14.66
C SER A 221 28.89 23.80 14.73
N ARG A 222 27.79 23.18 15.18
CA ARG A 222 26.50 23.86 15.34
C ARG A 222 26.45 24.62 16.67
N ARG A 223 25.98 25.87 16.64
CA ARG A 223 25.73 26.65 17.86
C ARG A 223 24.59 26.01 18.64
N ARG A 224 24.78 25.83 19.96
CA ARG A 224 23.71 25.43 20.88
C ARG A 224 22.87 26.67 21.20
N ALA A 225 21.56 26.50 21.34
CA ALA A 225 20.67 27.58 21.76
C ALA A 225 21.14 28.17 23.10
N TYR A 226 21.10 29.49 23.21
CA TYR A 226 21.36 30.18 24.46
C TYR A 226 20.12 30.05 25.35
N ASN A 227 20.31 29.67 26.60
CA ASN A 227 19.26 29.68 27.62
C ASN A 227 19.55 30.88 28.53
N ASP A 228 18.64 31.85 28.57
CA ASP A 228 18.73 33.06 29.37
C ASP A 228 18.40 32.83 30.85
N ASP A 229 17.64 31.77 31.16
CA ASP A 229 17.33 31.35 32.53
C ASP A 229 18.48 30.61 33.25
N ALA A 230 19.59 30.34 32.55
CA ALA A 230 20.71 29.62 33.15
C ALA A 230 21.58 30.55 34.02
N ASP A 231 21.97 30.09 35.21
CA ASP A 231 22.88 30.83 36.09
C ASP A 231 24.18 31.20 35.36
N ILE A 232 24.48 32.50 35.31
CA ILE A 232 25.60 33.04 34.57
C ILE A 232 26.85 33.04 35.45
N ASP A 233 27.74 32.08 35.21
CA ASP A 233 29.03 31.93 35.91
C ASP A 233 30.20 32.71 35.28
N TYR A 234 29.91 33.59 34.31
CA TYR A 234 30.91 34.27 33.49
C TYR A 234 30.61 35.76 33.28
N ILE A 235 31.68 36.55 33.10
CA ILE A 235 31.59 37.99 32.81
C ILE A 235 31.69 38.26 31.30
N ASN A 236 32.45 37.44 30.55
CA ASN A 236 32.67 37.63 29.11
C ASN A 236 32.53 36.31 28.30
N GLU A 237 32.37 36.39 26.99
CA GLU A 237 32.14 35.21 26.12
C GLU A 237 33.34 34.24 26.12
N ARG A 238 34.57 34.75 26.25
CA ARG A 238 35.77 33.91 26.32
C ARG A 238 35.80 33.09 27.61
N ASN A 239 35.41 33.70 28.72
CA ASN A 239 35.26 33.09 30.03
C ASN A 239 34.13 32.04 29.98
N ALA A 240 32.98 32.35 29.37
CA ALA A 240 31.91 31.36 29.16
C ALA A 240 32.38 30.10 28.43
N LYS A 241 33.22 30.25 27.39
CA LYS A 241 33.81 29.12 26.65
C LYS A 241 34.81 28.35 27.49
N PHE A 242 35.57 29.04 28.34
CA PHE A 242 36.51 28.43 29.27
C PHE A 242 35.79 27.64 30.36
N ASN A 243 34.78 28.22 31.02
CA ASN A 243 33.94 27.53 32.00
C ASN A 243 33.26 26.30 31.38
N LYS A 244 32.71 26.42 30.16
CA LYS A 244 32.17 25.28 29.39
C LYS A 244 33.22 24.22 29.04
N LYS A 245 34.50 24.58 28.95
CA LYS A 245 35.60 23.62 28.76
C LYS A 245 35.90 22.94 30.09
N ALA A 246 36.03 23.70 31.18
CA ALA A 246 36.26 23.19 32.52
C ALA A 246 35.15 22.20 32.92
N GLU A 247 33.88 22.55 32.69
CA GLU A 247 32.73 21.70 33.00
C GLU A 247 32.77 20.34 32.28
N ARG A 248 33.24 20.29 31.02
CA ARG A 248 33.36 19.03 30.27
C ARG A 248 34.39 18.06 30.86
N PHE A 249 35.47 18.58 31.44
CA PHE A 249 36.54 17.75 32.00
C PHE A 249 36.35 17.48 33.49
N TYR A 250 36.01 18.51 34.26
CA TYR A 250 35.96 18.47 35.72
C TYR A 250 34.55 18.30 36.28
N GLY A 251 33.49 18.65 35.54
CA GLY A 251 32.11 18.59 36.04
C GLY A 251 31.70 17.21 36.53
N LYS A 252 32.23 16.13 35.92
CA LYS A 252 32.02 14.75 36.40
C LYS A 252 32.60 14.52 37.80
N TYR A 253 33.73 15.13 38.12
CA TYR A 253 34.45 14.95 39.39
C TYR A 253 34.03 15.97 40.46
N THR A 254 33.58 17.16 40.06
CA THR A 254 33.18 18.25 40.96
C THR A 254 31.67 18.32 41.20
N ALA A 255 30.90 17.31 40.76
CA ALA A 255 29.45 17.28 40.89
C ALA A 255 28.98 17.38 42.35
N GLU A 256 29.66 16.70 43.28
CA GLU A 256 29.35 16.76 44.71
C GLU A 256 29.58 18.16 45.30
N ILE A 257 30.72 18.78 44.97
CA ILE A 257 31.06 20.15 45.39
C ILE A 257 29.99 21.13 44.88
N LYS A 258 29.57 20.98 43.62
CA LYS A 258 28.53 21.83 43.03
C LYS A 258 27.20 21.68 43.75
N GLN A 259 26.78 20.44 44.06
CA GLN A 259 25.56 20.21 44.84
C GLN A 259 25.65 20.80 46.25
N ASN A 260 26.81 20.72 46.90
CA ASN A 260 27.00 21.29 48.24
C ASN A 260 26.91 22.82 48.21
N LEU A 261 27.42 23.47 47.16
CA LEU A 261 27.25 24.91 46.94
C LEU A 261 25.77 25.29 46.74
N GLU A 262 25.05 24.54 45.91
CA GLU A 262 23.60 24.74 45.67
C GLU A 262 22.75 24.49 46.93
N ARG A 263 23.22 23.62 47.84
CA ARG A 263 22.59 23.34 49.15
C ARG A 263 23.01 24.31 50.26
N GLY A 264 23.81 25.33 49.96
CA GLY A 264 24.21 26.35 50.94
C GLY A 264 25.39 25.95 51.84
N THR A 265 26.34 25.16 51.31
CA THR A 265 27.60 24.74 51.97
C THR A 265 27.44 23.92 53.25
N ALA A 266 26.23 23.42 53.53
CA ALA A 266 26.00 22.42 54.55
C ALA A 266 26.53 21.05 54.07
N VAL A 267 27.42 20.45 54.87
CA VAL A 267 27.89 19.07 54.71
C VAL A 267 26.77 18.10 55.04
#